data_AF-A0A2V1D3Y1-F1
#
_entry.id   AF-A0A2V1D3Y1-F1
#
_cell.length_a   1.000
_cell.length_b   1.000
_cell.length_c   1.000
_cell.angle_alpha   90.00
_cell.angle_beta   90.00
_cell.angle_gamma   90.00
#
_symmetry.space_group_name_H-M   'P 1'
#
loop_
_entity.id
_entity.type
_entity.pdbx_description
1 polymer ?
#
loop_
_entity_poly.entity_id
_entity_poly.type
_entity_poly.pdbx_seq_one_letter_code
_entity_poly.pdbx_strand_id
1 'polypeptide(L)'
;MSLSTVLNILDGLVSPEGRALIITANYIKRVDPALIRFGRVDTKVGFRHADEVMISQLFLFSKNSICQIREEKDCELPQLAEEFMAKVPKMECSPAKVMSLLLANTQSPHNTIASVDTRVERIREKREKCTRTNSCSEARTVFGSI
;
A
#
# COMPACT_ATOMS: atom_id res chain seq x y z
N MET A 1 -13.35 -25.02 2.74
CA MET A 1 -14.04 -24.14 1.77
C MET A 1 -13.32 -24.25 0.44
N SER A 2 -14.00 -24.69 -0.62
CA SER A 2 -13.38 -24.87 -1.94
C SER A 2 -13.52 -23.60 -2.79
N LEU A 3 -12.57 -23.35 -3.70
CA LEU A 3 -12.66 -22.25 -4.67
C LEU A 3 -13.96 -22.33 -5.49
N SER A 4 -14.38 -23.54 -5.87
CA SER A 4 -15.65 -23.80 -6.56
C SER A 4 -16.89 -23.32 -5.79
N THR A 5 -16.90 -23.40 -4.47
CA THR A 5 -18.02 -22.89 -3.65
C THR A 5 -18.16 -21.38 -3.77
N VAL A 6 -17.03 -20.65 -3.79
CA VAL A 6 -17.02 -19.19 -3.98
C VAL A 6 -17.46 -18.82 -5.39
N LEU A 7 -17.01 -19.55 -6.42
CA LEU A 7 -17.43 -19.31 -7.81
C LEU A 7 -18.94 -19.47 -8.01
N ASN A 8 -19.54 -20.49 -7.39
CA ASN A 8 -20.97 -20.75 -7.53
C ASN A 8 -21.84 -19.68 -6.85
N ILE A 9 -21.35 -19.10 -5.75
CA ILE A 9 -22.02 -17.96 -5.09
C ILE A 9 -21.93 -16.71 -5.97
N LEU A 10 -20.84 -16.55 -6.73
CA LEU A 10 -20.61 -15.40 -7.62
C LEU A 10 -21.36 -15.49 -8.94
N ASP A 11 -21.51 -16.67 -9.54
CA ASP A 11 -22.21 -16.88 -10.82
C ASP A 11 -23.73 -16.80 -10.73
N GLY A 12 -24.28 -16.94 -9.52
CA GLY A 12 -25.67 -16.59 -9.24
C GLY A 12 -26.72 -17.65 -9.56
N LEU A 13 -27.66 -17.74 -8.62
CA LEU A 13 -29.09 -17.88 -8.90
C LEU A 13 -29.92 -16.89 -8.08
N VAL A 14 -29.32 -16.24 -7.06
CA VAL A 14 -29.98 -15.29 -6.16
C VAL A 14 -29.00 -14.16 -5.81
N SER A 15 -28.57 -13.36 -6.80
CA SER A 15 -27.87 -12.11 -6.48
C SER A 15 -28.88 -10.96 -6.52
N PRO A 16 -29.37 -10.48 -5.36
CA PRO A 16 -30.15 -9.25 -5.29
C PRO A 16 -29.54 -8.13 -6.13
N GLU A 17 -30.38 -7.50 -6.93
CA GLU A 17 -30.05 -6.29 -7.67
C GLU A 17 -29.50 -5.21 -6.73
N GLY A 18 -28.64 -4.33 -7.26
CA GLY A 18 -28.10 -3.19 -6.50
C GLY A 18 -26.90 -3.48 -5.59
N ARG A 19 -26.09 -4.52 -5.88
CA ARG A 19 -24.86 -4.82 -5.12
C ARG A 19 -23.60 -4.68 -5.96
N ALA A 20 -22.57 -4.08 -5.37
CA ALA A 20 -21.22 -4.03 -5.91
C ALA A 20 -20.31 -5.00 -5.15
N LEU A 21 -19.57 -5.84 -5.87
CA LEU A 21 -18.57 -6.72 -5.30
C LEU A 21 -17.17 -6.15 -5.50
N ILE A 22 -16.40 -6.06 -4.42
CA ILE A 22 -14.99 -5.64 -4.47
C ILE A 22 -14.15 -6.86 -4.07
N ILE A 23 -13.23 -7.25 -4.95
CA ILE A 23 -12.25 -8.31 -4.72
C ILE A 23 -10.87 -7.68 -4.68
N THR A 24 -10.08 -8.01 -3.66
CA THR A 24 -8.67 -7.61 -3.56
C THR A 24 -7.76 -8.83 -3.70
N ALA A 25 -6.69 -8.70 -4.48
CA ALA A 25 -5.71 -9.77 -4.66
C ALA A 25 -4.31 -9.18 -4.79
N ASN A 26 -3.37 -9.66 -3.97
CA ASN A 26 -1.97 -9.26 -4.05
C ASN A 26 -1.25 -9.86 -5.28
N TYR A 27 -1.67 -11.06 -5.72
CA TYR A 27 -1.06 -11.79 -6.82
C TYR A 27 -2.11 -12.18 -7.86
N ILE A 28 -2.42 -11.26 -8.79
CA ILE A 28 -3.46 -11.48 -9.80
C ILE A 28 -3.21 -12.72 -10.67
N LYS A 29 -1.95 -13.10 -10.90
CA LYS A 29 -1.57 -14.30 -11.67
C LYS A 29 -1.94 -15.62 -10.99
N ARG A 30 -2.20 -15.59 -9.67
CA ARG A 30 -2.63 -16.76 -8.89
C ARG A 30 -4.15 -16.86 -8.78
N VAL A 31 -4.87 -15.86 -9.29
CA VAL A 31 -6.33 -15.85 -9.30
C VAL A 31 -6.79 -16.68 -10.51
N ASP A 32 -7.79 -17.55 -10.27
CA ASP A 32 -8.40 -18.36 -11.32
C ASP A 32 -8.93 -17.47 -12.46
N PRO A 33 -8.56 -17.73 -13.74
CA PRO A 33 -9.06 -16.98 -14.88
C PRO A 33 -10.60 -16.90 -14.94
N ALA A 34 -11.30 -17.92 -14.44
CA ALA A 34 -12.75 -17.92 -14.36
C ALA A 34 -13.28 -16.81 -13.44
N LEU A 35 -12.57 -16.43 -12.36
CA LEU A 35 -12.99 -15.34 -11.47
C LEU A 35 -12.91 -13.97 -12.13
N ILE A 36 -11.90 -13.75 -12.98
CA ILE A 36 -11.57 -12.44 -13.56
C ILE A 36 -12.11 -12.26 -14.98
N ARG A 37 -12.98 -13.17 -15.42
CA ARG A 37 -13.66 -13.14 -16.71
C ARG A 37 -14.71 -12.02 -16.74
N PHE A 38 -14.96 -11.51 -17.94
CA PHE A 38 -16.03 -10.56 -18.20
C PHE A 38 -17.39 -11.13 -17.74
N GLY A 39 -18.20 -10.31 -17.06
CA GLY A 39 -19.47 -10.73 -16.44
C GLY A 39 -19.38 -11.10 -14.95
N ARG A 40 -18.17 -11.34 -14.40
CA ARG A 40 -17.94 -11.42 -12.94
C ARG A 40 -17.16 -10.22 -12.40
N VAL A 41 -16.17 -9.76 -13.17
CA VAL A 41 -15.34 -8.60 -12.84
C VAL A 41 -15.26 -7.71 -14.07
N ASP A 42 -15.87 -6.53 -13.99
CA ASP A 42 -15.91 -5.57 -15.09
C ASP A 42 -14.72 -4.61 -15.06
N THR A 43 -14.27 -4.23 -13.86
CA THR A 43 -13.18 -3.25 -13.68
C THR A 43 -12.02 -3.86 -12.90
N LYS A 44 -10.80 -3.64 -13.40
CA LYS A 44 -9.55 -4.03 -12.74
C LYS A 44 -8.71 -2.80 -12.46
N VAL A 45 -8.41 -2.54 -11.18
CA VAL A 45 -7.56 -1.43 -10.76
C VAL A 45 -6.29 -1.98 -10.12
N GLY A 46 -5.13 -1.56 -10.63
CA GLY A 46 -3.83 -1.96 -10.11
C GLY A 46 -3.30 -0.93 -9.12
N PHE A 47 -3.06 -1.33 -7.87
CA PHE A 47 -2.38 -0.50 -6.89
C PHE A 47 -0.87 -0.66 -7.05
N ARG A 48 -0.18 0.47 -7.23
CA ARG A 48 1.28 0.54 -7.34
C ARG A 48 1.88 1.07 -6.04
N HIS A 49 3.21 0.94 -5.94
CA HIS A 49 3.97 1.66 -4.94
C HIS A 49 3.84 3.18 -5.18
N ALA A 50 4.09 3.96 -4.14
CA ALA A 50 3.95 5.40 -4.17
C ALA A 50 4.97 6.01 -5.14
N ASP A 51 4.46 6.79 -6.09
CA ASP A 51 5.25 7.64 -6.96
C ASP A 51 5.52 8.99 -6.27
N GLU A 52 6.30 9.83 -6.93
CA GLU A 52 6.69 11.15 -6.40
C GLU A 52 5.46 12.01 -6.13
N VAL A 53 4.53 12.04 -7.09
CA VAL A 53 3.30 12.82 -7.00
C VAL A 53 2.47 12.40 -5.79
N MET A 54 2.31 11.09 -5.57
CA MET A 54 1.58 10.55 -4.43
C MET A 54 2.29 10.83 -3.10
N ILE A 55 3.62 10.75 -3.05
CA ILE A 55 4.39 11.08 -1.84
C ILE A 55 4.19 12.56 -1.47
N SER A 56 4.30 13.47 -2.44
CA SER A 56 4.06 14.90 -2.23
C SER A 56 2.62 15.17 -1.79
N GLN A 57 1.63 14.58 -2.48
CA GLN A 57 0.22 14.73 -2.14
C GLN A 57 -0.10 14.21 -0.73
N LEU A 58 0.47 13.07 -0.32
CA LEU A 58 0.29 12.54 1.02
C LEU A 58 0.91 13.46 2.08
N PHE A 59 2.07 14.04 1.81
CA PHE A 59 2.71 15.01 2.70
C PHE A 59 1.84 16.26 2.87
N LEU A 60 1.43 16.86 1.76
CA LEU A 60 0.57 18.04 1.74
C LEU A 60 -0.77 17.75 2.43
N PHE A 61 -1.42 16.63 2.11
CA PHE A 61 -2.67 16.23 2.75
C PHE A 61 -2.51 16.10 4.27
N SER A 62 -1.46 15.43 4.73
CA SER A 62 -1.23 15.23 6.16
C SER A 62 -0.93 16.52 6.92
N LYS A 63 -0.24 17.49 6.30
CA LYS A 63 0.25 18.69 6.97
C LYS A 63 -0.68 19.89 6.80
N ASN A 64 -1.36 20.01 5.67
CA ASN A 64 -2.39 21.04 5.45
C ASN A 64 -3.50 20.95 6.51
N SER A 65 -3.90 19.72 6.91
CA SER A 65 -4.84 19.53 8.03
C SER A 65 -4.33 20.07 9.37
N ILE A 66 -3.02 20.13 9.59
CA ILE A 66 -2.42 20.65 10.84
C ILE A 66 -2.23 22.17 10.75
N CYS A 67 -1.82 22.69 9.61
CA CYS A 67 -1.58 24.12 9.42
C CYS A 67 -2.88 24.94 9.39
N GLN A 68 -3.97 24.39 8.85
CA GLN A 68 -5.31 25.02 8.95
C GLN A 68 -5.77 25.22 10.40
N ILE A 69 -5.35 24.34 11.32
CA ILE A 69 -5.68 24.45 12.75
C ILE A 69 -4.82 25.53 13.43
N ARG A 70 -3.63 25.82 12.90
CA ARG A 70 -2.63 26.69 13.52
C ARG A 70 -2.56 28.11 12.95
N GLU A 71 -3.37 28.44 11.94
CA GLU A 71 -3.35 29.73 11.22
C GLU A 71 -1.93 30.14 10.74
N GLU A 72 -1.08 29.16 10.44
CA GLU A 72 0.29 29.38 9.99
C GLU A 72 0.27 29.58 8.46
N LYS A 73 0.78 30.71 7.96
CA LYS A 73 0.81 31.03 6.52
C LYS A 73 1.90 30.20 5.83
N ASP A 74 1.48 29.13 5.19
CA ASP A 74 2.32 28.08 4.62
C ASP A 74 2.99 28.44 3.27
N CYS A 75 4.02 29.30 3.27
CA CYS A 75 4.89 29.45 2.09
C CYS A 75 5.95 28.33 1.95
N GLU A 76 6.26 27.60 3.03
CA GLU A 76 7.37 26.62 3.03
C GLU A 76 6.94 25.17 2.78
N LEU A 77 5.65 24.85 2.91
CA LEU A 77 5.14 23.49 2.79
C LEU A 77 5.46 22.78 1.47
N PRO A 78 5.36 23.44 0.31
CA PRO A 78 5.76 22.84 -0.96
C PRO A 78 7.26 22.46 -0.98
N GLN A 79 8.13 23.31 -0.41
CA GLN A 79 9.58 23.05 -0.36
C GLN A 79 9.91 21.87 0.57
N LEU A 80 9.23 21.82 1.72
CA LEU A 80 9.32 20.72 2.68
C LEU A 80 8.84 19.38 2.07
N ALA A 81 7.81 19.43 1.20
CA ALA A 81 7.34 18.25 0.47
C ALA A 81 8.39 17.75 -0.54
N GLU A 82 9.08 18.65 -1.25
CA GLU A 82 10.18 18.30 -2.14
C GLU A 82 11.34 17.65 -1.39
N GLU A 83 11.73 18.21 -0.25
CA GLU A 83 12.79 17.63 0.58
C GLU A 83 12.39 16.24 1.12
N PHE A 84 11.13 16.08 1.55
CA PHE A 84 10.61 14.78 1.97
C PHE A 84 10.62 13.76 0.82
N MET A 85 10.22 14.16 -0.38
CA MET A 85 10.28 13.29 -1.57
C MET A 85 11.70 12.85 -1.90
N ALA A 86 12.70 13.72 -1.71
CA ALA A 86 14.10 13.38 -1.97
C ALA A 86 14.63 12.28 -1.03
N LYS A 87 14.12 12.22 0.20
CA LYS A 87 14.55 11.25 1.22
C LYS A 87 13.80 9.92 1.17
N VAL A 88 12.59 9.90 0.61
CA VAL A 88 11.77 8.68 0.56
C VAL A 88 12.10 7.87 -0.71
N PRO A 89 12.41 6.57 -0.59
CA PRO A 89 12.69 5.74 -1.76
C PRO A 89 11.43 5.56 -2.62
N LYS A 90 11.51 6.11 -3.82
CA LYS A 90 10.44 6.14 -4.83
C LYS A 90 10.16 4.74 -5.36
N MET A 91 8.88 4.42 -5.63
CA MET A 91 8.46 3.13 -6.17
C MET A 91 8.79 1.87 -5.34
N GLU A 92 9.40 2.01 -4.17
CA GLU A 92 9.68 0.91 -3.23
C GLU A 92 8.72 0.87 -2.03
N CYS A 93 8.09 2.01 -1.73
CA CYS A 93 7.22 2.19 -0.57
C CYS A 93 5.76 2.11 -0.99
N SER A 94 4.94 1.38 -0.25
CA SER A 94 3.49 1.45 -0.44
C SER A 94 2.96 2.78 0.10
N PRO A 95 1.81 3.29 -0.38
CA PRO A 95 1.23 4.53 0.12
C PRO A 95 0.99 4.49 1.64
N ALA A 96 0.54 3.35 2.16
CA ALA A 96 0.40 3.12 3.60
C ALA A 96 1.73 3.26 4.36
N LYS A 97 2.85 2.91 3.71
CA LYS A 97 4.18 3.05 4.31
C LYS A 97 4.59 4.51 4.41
N VAL A 98 4.39 5.28 3.35
CA VAL A 98 4.62 6.73 3.34
C VAL A 98 3.78 7.38 4.43
N MET A 99 2.49 7.02 4.52
CA MET A 99 1.59 7.52 5.55
C MET A 99 2.07 7.18 6.96
N SER A 100 2.62 5.98 7.18
CA SER A 100 3.19 5.60 8.48
C SER A 100 4.40 6.45 8.89
N LEU A 101 5.20 6.93 7.93
CA LEU A 101 6.31 7.86 8.19
C LEU A 101 5.79 9.23 8.63
N LEU A 102 4.72 9.71 7.98
CA LEU A 102 4.09 11.00 8.26
C LEU A 102 3.38 11.02 9.62
N LEU A 103 2.57 9.99 9.90
CA LEU A 103 1.80 9.87 11.15
C LEU A 103 2.69 9.73 12.38
N ALA A 104 3.91 9.26 12.21
CA ALA A 104 4.82 9.07 13.33
C ALA A 104 5.44 10.39 13.85
N ASN A 105 5.25 11.51 13.15
CA ASN A 105 5.62 12.86 13.57
C ASN A 105 4.56 13.90 13.16
N THR A 106 3.41 13.89 13.84
CA THR A 106 2.33 14.84 13.56
C THR A 106 2.61 16.26 14.04
N GLN A 107 3.62 16.49 14.89
CA GLN A 107 3.76 17.77 15.60
C GLN A 107 4.36 18.91 14.76
N SER A 108 5.17 18.61 13.74
CA SER A 108 5.77 19.62 12.84
C SER A 108 6.22 19.02 11.50
N PRO A 109 6.08 19.75 10.37
CA PRO A 109 6.66 19.39 9.08
C PRO A 109 8.19 19.17 9.15
N HIS A 110 8.94 20.08 9.77
CA HIS A 110 10.40 20.01 9.83
C HIS A 110 10.90 18.78 10.59
N ASN A 111 10.30 18.46 11.74
CA ASN A 111 10.66 17.27 12.51
C ASN A 111 10.38 15.96 11.73
N THR A 112 9.40 15.99 10.84
CA THR A 112 9.12 14.86 9.96
C THR A 112 10.33 14.59 9.07
N ILE A 113 10.85 15.62 8.40
CA ILE A 113 12.00 15.51 7.49
C ILE A 113 13.30 15.12 8.22
N ALA A 114 13.53 15.64 9.42
CA ALA A 114 14.72 15.35 10.21
C ALA A 114 14.82 13.88 10.64
N SER A 115 13.67 13.20 10.83
CA SER A 115 13.62 11.84 11.37
C SER A 115 13.22 10.78 10.33
N VAL A 116 12.99 11.19 9.08
CA VAL A 116 12.68 10.27 7.96
C VAL A 116 13.86 9.35 7.67
N ASP A 117 15.09 9.87 7.62
CA ASP A 117 16.27 9.07 7.28
C ASP A 117 16.45 7.89 8.26
N THR A 118 16.42 8.16 9.56
CA THR A 118 16.49 7.14 10.63
C THR A 118 15.32 6.14 10.57
N ARG A 119 14.17 6.53 10.04
CA ARG A 119 13.01 5.63 9.90
C ARG A 119 13.08 4.81 8.63
N VAL A 120 13.53 5.37 7.52
CA VAL A 120 13.74 4.66 6.26
C VAL A 120 14.75 3.53 6.46
N GLU A 121 15.84 3.79 7.18
CA GLU A 121 16.84 2.75 7.48
C GLU A 121 16.28 1.62 8.36
N ARG A 122 15.55 1.95 9.44
CA ARG A 122 14.85 0.93 10.25
C ARG A 122 13.86 0.09 9.46
N ILE A 123 13.28 0.65 8.39
CA ILE A 123 12.35 -0.06 7.50
C ILE A 123 13.09 -1.01 6.59
N ARG A 124 14.23 -0.59 6.03
CA ARG A 124 15.11 -1.42 5.19
C ARG A 124 15.63 -2.62 5.99
N GLU A 125 16.14 -2.41 7.19
CA GLU A 125 16.62 -3.48 8.07
C GLU A 125 15.54 -4.51 8.41
N LYS A 126 14.29 -4.07 8.68
CA LYS A 126 13.17 -4.97 8.94
C LYS A 126 12.78 -5.77 7.69
N ARG A 127 12.86 -5.18 6.50
CA ARG A 127 12.60 -5.90 5.24
C ARG A 127 13.65 -6.98 5.00
N GLU A 128 14.93 -6.68 5.20
CA GLU A 128 16.04 -7.63 5.04
C GLU A 128 15.95 -8.81 6.01
N LYS A 129 15.58 -8.55 7.28
CA LYS A 129 15.34 -9.61 8.27
C LYS A 129 14.17 -10.52 7.85
N CYS A 130 13.10 -9.94 7.30
CA CYS A 130 11.91 -10.69 6.86
C CYS A 130 12.16 -11.50 5.57
N THR A 131 13.02 -11.02 4.66
CA THR A 131 13.42 -11.77 3.46
C THR A 131 14.27 -12.98 3.80
N ARG A 132 15.18 -12.85 4.78
CA ARG A 132 16.02 -13.96 5.27
C ARG A 132 15.22 -15.06 5.98
N THR A 133 14.10 -14.73 6.61
CA THR A 133 13.22 -15.73 7.23
C THR A 133 12.30 -16.42 6.22
N ASN A 134 11.85 -15.73 5.16
CA ASN A 134 11.00 -16.32 4.12
C ASN A 134 11.75 -17.27 3.18
N SER A 135 13.06 -17.08 2.96
CA SER A 135 13.85 -18.07 2.22
C SER A 135 14.02 -19.41 2.96
N CYS A 136 13.69 -19.46 4.26
CA CYS A 136 13.77 -20.69 5.07
C CYS A 136 12.44 -21.48 5.07
N SER A 137 11.31 -20.87 4.70
CA SER A 137 10.00 -21.54 4.62
C SER A 137 9.67 -22.08 3.21
N GLU A 138 10.34 -21.61 2.16
CA GLU A 138 10.15 -22.12 0.78
C GLU A 138 10.97 -23.38 0.45
N ALA A 139 11.87 -23.82 1.34
CA ALA A 139 12.69 -25.02 1.14
C ALA A 139 12.06 -26.35 1.63
N ARG A 140 10.78 -26.36 2.06
CA ARG A 140 10.13 -27.55 2.66
C ARG A 140 9.04 -28.22 1.81
N THR A 141 8.91 -27.91 0.53
CA THR A 141 7.93 -28.59 -0.36
C THR A 141 8.57 -29.26 -1.57
N VAL A 142 9.71 -29.90 -1.36
CA VAL A 142 10.16 -31.00 -2.23
C VAL A 142 10.68 -32.08 -1.29
N PHE A 143 9.81 -32.99 -0.83
CA PHE A 143 10.09 -34.40 -0.56
C PHE A 143 8.94 -35.03 0.24
N GLY A 144 8.32 -36.04 -0.39
CA GLY A 144 7.52 -37.10 0.24
C GLY A 144 6.01 -36.92 0.03
N SER A 145 5.23 -37.95 -0.30
CA SER A 145 5.48 -39.36 -0.62
C SER A 145 4.11 -39.93 -1.00
N ILE A 146 4.09 -40.79 -2.03
CA ILE A 146 3.02 -41.71 -2.46
C ILE A 146 1.88 -41.08 -3.27
#